data_AF-A0A1G2ZQB2-F1
#
_entry.id   AF-A0A1G2ZQB2-F1
#
_cell.length_a   1.000
_cell.length_b   1.000
_cell.length_c   1.000
_cell.angle_alpha   90.00
_cell.angle_beta   90.00
_cell.angle_gamma   90.00
#
_symmetry.space_group_name_H-M   'P 1'
#
loop_
_entity.id
_entity.type
_entity.pdbx_description
1 polymer ?
#
loop_
_entity_poly.entity_id
_entity_poly.type
_entity_poly.pdbx_seq_one_letter_code
_entity_poly.pdbx_strand_id
1 'polypeptide(L)'
;MSKIKKVLKKKGRSPSTIRSTIATVQAVVGYGVRQEYFDSNWLAGYKKPRRRRRTRVVTPREFRALMQHSDRNFKCFLIALLYLIPGIHTHDVLLT
;
A
#
# COMPACT_ATOMS: atom_id res chain seq x y z
N MET A 1 -0.37 -22.84 10.22
CA MET A 1 -0.27 -21.97 9.02
C MET A 1 -1.49 -22.24 8.12
N SER A 2 -2.38 -21.27 7.87
CA SER A 2 -3.64 -21.52 7.13
C SER A 2 -3.44 -21.98 5.67
N LYS A 3 -4.36 -22.82 5.20
CA LYS A 3 -4.46 -23.38 3.83
C LYS A 3 -4.41 -22.28 2.74
N ILE A 4 -5.11 -21.16 2.94
CA ILE A 4 -5.12 -20.03 1.98
C ILE A 4 -3.72 -19.43 1.81
N LYS A 5 -3.03 -19.14 2.93
CA LYS A 5 -1.65 -18.61 2.89
C LYS A 5 -0.69 -19.59 2.24
N LYS A 6 -0.82 -20.91 2.51
CA LYS A 6 0.01 -21.94 1.88
C LYS A 6 -0.18 -21.98 0.36
N VAL A 7 -1.43 -21.96 -0.11
CA VAL A 7 -1.76 -21.97 -1.55
C VAL A 7 -1.21 -20.71 -2.24
N LEU A 8 -1.44 -19.52 -1.67
CA LEU A 8 -0.98 -18.27 -2.27
C LEU A 8 0.55 -18.14 -2.24
N LYS A 9 1.22 -18.65 -1.21
CA LYS A 9 2.68 -18.70 -1.15
C LYS A 9 3.25 -19.66 -2.20
N LYS A 10 2.63 -20.85 -2.39
CA LYS A 10 3.01 -21.80 -3.45
C LYS A 10 2.88 -21.18 -4.85
N LYS A 11 1.89 -20.31 -5.06
CA LYS A 11 1.71 -19.53 -6.30
C LYS A 11 2.60 -18.28 -6.41
N GLY A 12 3.63 -18.14 -5.57
CA GLY A 12 4.60 -17.03 -5.64
C GLY A 12 4.02 -15.65 -5.33
N ARG A 13 2.89 -15.56 -4.61
CA ARG A 13 2.27 -14.26 -4.31
C ARG A 13 3.04 -13.50 -3.23
N SER A 14 3.17 -12.19 -3.41
CA SER A 14 3.85 -11.33 -2.45
C SER A 14 3.13 -11.31 -1.09
N PRO A 15 3.83 -11.04 0.02
CA PRO A 15 3.21 -10.93 1.34
C PRO A 15 2.10 -9.87 1.41
N SER A 16 2.25 -8.76 0.68
CA SER A 16 1.22 -7.72 0.55
C SER A 16 -0.01 -8.23 -0.18
N THR A 17 0.17 -8.95 -1.30
CA THR A 17 -0.94 -9.56 -2.05
C THR A 17 -1.69 -10.55 -1.17
N ILE A 18 -0.97 -11.46 -0.50
CA ILE A 18 -1.55 -12.46 0.42
C ILE A 18 -2.40 -11.77 1.49
N ARG A 19 -1.88 -10.71 2.11
CA ARG A 19 -2.63 -9.95 3.13
C ARG A 19 -3.89 -9.32 2.55
N SER A 20 -3.80 -8.64 1.40
CA SER A 20 -4.95 -8.00 0.77
C SER A 20 -6.02 -9.03 0.40
N THR A 21 -5.64 -10.16 -0.21
CA THR A 21 -6.58 -11.25 -0.51
C THR A 21 -7.30 -11.74 0.73
N ILE A 22 -6.59 -12.02 1.82
CA ILE A 22 -7.22 -12.47 3.07
C ILE A 22 -8.19 -11.41 3.61
N ALA A 23 -7.82 -10.12 3.55
CA ALA A 23 -8.68 -9.03 4.00
C ALA A 23 -9.96 -8.92 3.16
N THR A 24 -9.85 -9.04 1.84
CA THR A 24 -11.00 -9.03 0.92
C THR A 24 -11.93 -10.21 1.18
N VAL A 25 -11.41 -11.42 1.30
CA VAL A 25 -12.25 -12.60 1.57
C VAL A 25 -12.95 -12.46 2.93
N GLN A 26 -12.27 -11.98 3.96
CA GLN A 26 -12.90 -11.69 5.26
C GLN A 26 -14.04 -10.67 5.15
N ALA A 27 -13.89 -9.64 4.32
CA ALA A 27 -14.91 -8.62 4.11
C ALA A 27 -16.14 -9.19 3.40
N VAL A 28 -15.94 -10.01 2.36
CA VAL A 28 -17.02 -10.69 1.63
C VAL A 28 -17.77 -11.67 2.53
N VAL A 29 -17.05 -12.51 3.27
CA VAL A 29 -17.69 -13.44 4.22
C VAL A 29 -18.43 -12.67 5.32
N GLY A 30 -17.82 -11.61 5.86
CA GLY A 30 -18.48 -10.76 6.85
C GLY A 30 -19.73 -10.05 6.30
N TYR A 31 -19.74 -9.70 5.01
CA TYR A 31 -20.95 -9.22 4.34
C TYR A 31 -22.00 -10.31 4.24
N GLY A 32 -21.63 -11.52 3.81
CA GLY A 32 -22.57 -12.64 3.70
C GLY A 32 -23.21 -13.02 5.04
N VAL A 33 -22.47 -12.98 6.15
CA VAL A 33 -23.02 -13.19 7.50
C VAL A 33 -24.06 -12.13 7.85
N ARG A 34 -23.82 -10.86 7.52
CA ARG A 34 -24.80 -9.77 7.76
C ARG A 34 -26.04 -9.87 6.88
N GLN A 35 -25.98 -10.63 5.79
CA GLN A 35 -27.10 -10.88 4.90
C GLN A 35 -27.70 -12.27 5.13
N GLU A 36 -27.31 -12.94 6.22
CA GLU A 36 -27.80 -14.27 6.61
C GLU A 36 -27.53 -15.36 5.56
N TYR A 37 -26.61 -15.12 4.61
CA TYR A 37 -26.15 -16.14 3.67
C TYR A 37 -25.23 -17.17 4.33
N PHE A 38 -24.65 -16.83 5.49
CA PHE A 38 -23.78 -17.70 6.27
C PHE A 38 -24.05 -17.53 7.77
N ASP A 39 -24.04 -18.64 8.51
CA ASP A 39 -24.26 -18.62 9.97
C ASP A 39 -23.12 -17.95 10.73
N SER A 40 -21.89 -18.02 10.20
CA SER A 40 -20.71 -17.46 10.87
C SER A 40 -19.56 -17.14 9.93
N ASN A 41 -18.69 -16.22 10.37
CA ASN A 41 -17.48 -15.87 9.65
C ASN A 41 -16.36 -16.85 10.00
N TRP A 42 -16.21 -17.90 9.20
CA TRP A 42 -15.16 -18.93 9.29
C TRP A 42 -13.73 -18.39 9.13
N LEU A 43 -13.57 -17.11 8.80
CA LEU A 43 -12.28 -16.41 8.76
C LEU A 43 -12.09 -15.46 9.96
N ALA A 44 -13.02 -15.42 10.91
CA ALA A 44 -12.84 -14.73 12.18
C ALA A 44 -11.61 -15.31 12.92
N GLY A 45 -10.79 -14.45 13.53
CA GLY A 45 -9.56 -14.87 14.21
C GLY A 45 -8.34 -15.12 13.30
N TYR A 46 -8.47 -14.99 11.98
CA TYR A 46 -7.33 -15.16 11.08
C TYR A 46 -6.27 -14.07 11.28
N LYS A 47 -5.06 -14.46 11.69
CA LYS A 47 -3.90 -13.55 11.81
C LYS A 47 -3.35 -13.15 10.42
N LYS A 48 -3.65 -11.92 10.01
CA LYS A 48 -3.11 -11.31 8.79
C LYS A 48 -1.57 -11.21 8.88
N PRO A 49 -0.83 -11.43 7.77
CA PRO A 49 0.61 -11.15 7.74
C PRO A 49 0.88 -9.69 8.12
N ARG A 50 1.94 -9.41 8.90
CA ARG A 50 2.36 -8.03 9.18
C ARG A 50 2.67 -7.30 7.88
N ARG A 51 2.20 -6.05 7.75
CA ARG A 51 2.57 -5.18 6.63
C ARG A 51 4.06 -4.85 6.78
N ARG A 52 4.86 -5.13 5.75
CA ARG A 52 6.10 -4.38 5.56
C ARG A 52 5.70 -3.00 5.05
N ARG A 53 6.02 -1.94 5.82
CA ARG A 53 5.93 -0.59 5.29
C ARG A 53 6.96 -0.46 4.18
N ARG A 54 6.57 0.13 3.04
CA ARG A 54 7.56 0.61 2.08
C ARG A 54 8.22 1.82 2.75
N THR A 55 9.52 1.76 2.95
CA THR A 55 10.32 2.80 3.62
C THR A 55 11.11 3.63 2.62
N ARG A 56 10.89 3.45 1.31
CA ARG A 56 11.59 4.24 0.31
C ARG A 56 11.16 5.69 0.46
N VAL A 57 12.07 6.50 0.97
CA VAL A 57 11.99 7.96 0.96
C VAL A 57 12.62 8.41 -0.36
N VAL A 58 11.95 9.28 -1.09
CA VAL A 58 12.50 9.88 -2.31
C VAL A 58 13.62 10.82 -1.89
N THR A 59 14.83 10.61 -2.42
CA THR A 59 15.97 11.48 -2.14
C THR A 59 15.84 12.82 -2.86
N PRO A 60 16.50 13.90 -2.39
CA PRO A 60 16.49 15.19 -3.10
C PRO A 60 16.95 15.07 -4.57
N ARG A 61 17.96 14.23 -4.84
CA ARG A 61 18.44 13.97 -6.20
C ARG A 61 17.38 13.30 -7.09
N GLU A 62 16.70 12.29 -6.59
CA GLU A 62 15.62 11.62 -7.33
C GLU A 62 14.43 12.56 -7.54
N PHE A 63 14.13 13.42 -6.58
CA PHE A 63 13.07 14.43 -6.70
C PHE A 63 13.42 15.49 -7.76
N ARG A 64 14.69 15.96 -7.80
CA ARG A 64 15.16 16.85 -8.87
C ARG A 64 15.06 16.18 -10.25
N ALA A 65 15.44 14.91 -10.37
CA ALA A 65 15.29 14.18 -11.63
C ALA A 65 13.81 14.04 -12.04
N LEU A 66 12.91 13.76 -11.08
CA LEU A 66 11.46 13.78 -11.30
C LEU A 66 11.00 15.15 -11.81
N MET A 67 11.41 16.24 -11.16
CA MET A 67 11.08 17.59 -11.60
C MET A 67 11.60 17.87 -13.01
N GLN A 68 12.85 17.54 -13.33
CA GLN A 68 13.45 17.83 -14.64
C GLN A 68 12.71 17.12 -15.80
N HIS A 69 12.31 15.87 -15.61
CA HIS A 69 11.71 15.04 -16.65
C HIS A 69 10.16 15.02 -16.63
N SER A 70 9.53 15.89 -15.85
CA SER A 70 8.07 15.98 -15.77
C SER A 70 7.50 17.12 -16.63
N ASP A 71 6.27 16.92 -17.09
CA ASP A 71 5.51 17.99 -17.74
C ASP A 71 5.13 19.11 -16.74
N ARG A 72 4.65 20.23 -17.28
CA ARG A 72 4.33 21.43 -16.48
C ARG A 72 3.25 21.15 -15.43
N ASN A 73 2.22 20.40 -15.75
CA ASN A 73 1.10 20.14 -14.84
C ASN A 73 1.54 19.23 -13.69
N PHE A 74 2.36 18.23 -14.01
CA PHE A 74 2.90 17.31 -13.03
C PHE A 74 3.97 17.97 -12.15
N LYS A 75 4.76 18.91 -12.68
CA LYS A 75 5.66 19.77 -11.86
C LYS A 75 4.91 20.55 -10.79
N CYS A 76 3.77 21.16 -11.14
CA CYS A 76 2.92 21.86 -10.15
C CYS A 76 2.44 20.90 -9.05
N PHE A 77 2.05 19.69 -9.42
CA PHE A 77 1.67 18.66 -8.45
C PHE A 77 2.84 18.25 -7.54
N LEU A 78 4.05 18.04 -8.10
CA LEU A 78 5.24 17.70 -7.33
C LEU A 78 5.61 18.82 -6.34
N ILE A 79 5.52 20.09 -6.75
CA ILE A 79 5.73 21.24 -5.87
C ILE A 79 4.71 21.23 -4.73
N ALA A 80 3.41 21.06 -5.03
CA ALA A 80 2.38 21.00 -3.99
C ALA A 80 2.61 19.85 -2.99
N LEU A 81 3.04 18.69 -3.50
CA LEU A 81 3.38 17.52 -2.68
C LEU A 81 4.54 17.80 -1.72
N LEU A 82 5.53 18.60 -2.14
CA LEU A 82 6.69 18.99 -1.35
C LEU A 82 6.28 19.80 -0.10
N TYR A 83 5.29 20.68 -0.23
CA TYR A 83 4.78 21.51 0.88
C TYR A 83 3.82 20.77 1.82
N LEU A 84 3.22 19.65 1.36
CA LEU A 84 2.26 18.86 2.13
C LEU A 84 2.90 17.74 2.96
N ILE A 85 4.12 17.30 2.62
CA ILE A 85 4.82 16.22 3.33
C ILE A 85 5.83 16.81 4.32
N PRO A 86 5.57 16.77 5.63
CA PRO A 86 6.56 17.21 6.62
C PRO A 86 7.81 16.32 6.56
N GLY A 87 8.99 16.95 6.41
CA GLY A 87 10.30 16.28 6.41
C GLY A 87 11.06 16.28 5.09
N ILE A 88 10.54 16.89 4.02
CA ILE A 88 11.36 17.20 2.84
C ILE A 88 11.82 18.66 2.97
N HIS A 89 13.12 18.88 3.22
CA HIS A 89 13.68 20.22 3.32
C HIS A 89 13.69 20.86 1.92
N THR A 90 12.76 21.79 1.70
CA THR A 90 12.59 22.57 0.46
C THR A 90 13.87 23.26 -0.02
N HIS A 91 14.77 23.58 0.92
CA HIS A 91 16.05 24.24 0.65
C HIS A 91 17.02 23.41 -0.19
N ASP A 92 17.01 22.07 -0.09
CA ASP A 92 17.95 21.21 -0.85
C ASP A 92 17.51 20.96 -2.30
N VAL A 93 16.25 21.24 -2.61
CA VAL A 93 15.61 20.85 -3.89
C VAL A 93 15.50 22.01 -4.88
N LEU A 94 15.36 23.24 -4.39
CA LEU A 94 14.99 24.41 -5.21
C LEU A 94 16.13 25.44 -5.45
N LEU A 95 17.31 25.28 -4.84
CA LEU A 95 18.38 26.29 -4.85
C LEU A 95 19.68 25.89 -5.61
N THR A 96 19.65 24.85 -6.45
CA THR A 96 20.71 24.53 -7.43
C THR A 96 20.10 23.94 -8.69
#